data_AF-X1APX3-F1
#
_entry.id   AF-X1APX3-F1
#
_cell.length_a   1.000
_cell.length_b   1.000
_cell.length_c   1.000
_cell.angle_alpha   90.00
_cell.angle_beta   90.00
_cell.angle_gamma   90.00
#
_symmetry.space_group_name_H-M   'P 1'
#
loop_
_entity.id
_entity.type
_entity.pdbx_description
1 polymer ?
#
loop_
_entity_poly.entity_id
_entity_poly.type
_entity_poly.pdbx_seq_one_letter_code
_entity_poly.pdbx_strand_id
1 'polypeptide(L)'
;MDYHANFGGYLPDILADNTLLSSTYYCVKGIELIDESELNGVTTVNWVLNHQNFLDGGFGDWAEGNDQRGSSVSASFYAFKLLDTFDSLEELNEDIFVVELNVLLLIIIPSIIAVIIGIIYFFIRRRRI
;
A
#
# COMPACT_ATOMS: atom_id res chain seq x y z
N MET A 1 17.16 -12.55 11.38
CA MET A 1 16.67 -11.25 11.86
C MET A 1 16.64 -10.37 10.64
N ASP A 2 15.53 -10.41 9.91
CA ASP A 2 15.31 -9.47 8.82
C ASP A 2 15.13 -8.09 9.46
N TYR A 3 15.98 -7.15 9.04
CA TYR A 3 15.78 -5.74 9.32
C TYR A 3 14.55 -5.31 8.52
N HIS A 4 13.35 -5.45 9.09
CA HIS A 4 12.21 -4.71 8.59
C HIS A 4 12.54 -3.24 8.78
N ALA A 5 12.85 -2.63 7.66
CA ALA A 5 13.27 -1.26 7.48
C ALA A 5 12.14 -0.32 7.94
N ASN A 6 12.01 -0.09 9.26
CA ASN A 6 11.20 0.97 9.87
C ASN A 6 11.74 2.39 9.54
N PHE A 7 12.23 2.61 8.32
CA PHE A 7 12.80 3.89 7.88
C PHE A 7 11.67 4.89 7.63
N GLY A 8 11.20 5.52 8.71
CA GLY A 8 10.25 6.62 8.67
C GLY A 8 9.09 6.50 9.67
N GLY A 9 8.75 5.28 10.11
CA GLY A 9 7.71 5.00 11.10
C GLY A 9 8.27 4.87 12.52
N TYR A 10 7.41 5.10 13.53
CA TYR A 10 7.77 5.01 14.95
C TYR A 10 7.06 3.87 15.65
N LEU A 11 7.77 3.15 16.52
CA LEU A 11 7.21 2.05 17.32
C LEU A 11 6.32 2.60 18.44
N PRO A 12 5.20 1.94 18.77
CA PRO A 12 4.36 2.35 19.90
C PRO A 12 5.04 2.11 21.25
N ASP A 13 5.93 1.11 21.35
CA ASP A 13 6.71 0.80 22.56
C ASP A 13 7.98 -0.01 22.21
N ILE A 14 8.81 -0.27 23.23
CA ILE A 14 10.12 -0.96 23.09
C ILE A 14 10.03 -2.46 22.79
N LEU A 15 8.85 -3.06 22.96
CA LEU A 15 8.57 -4.48 22.72
C LEU A 15 7.82 -4.71 21.40
N ALA A 16 7.37 -3.64 20.75
CA ALA A 16 6.69 -3.72 19.48
C ALA A 16 7.67 -4.00 18.34
N ASP A 17 7.30 -4.97 17.50
CA ASP A 17 8.10 -5.32 16.32
C ASP A 17 7.76 -4.45 15.10
N ASN A 18 6.62 -3.74 15.12
CA ASN A 18 6.09 -3.01 13.98
C ASN A 18 5.69 -1.58 14.33
N THR A 19 5.92 -0.70 13.37
CA THR A 19 5.51 0.70 13.42
C THR A 19 4.02 0.82 13.09
N LEU A 20 3.34 1.83 13.66
CA LEU A 20 1.93 2.11 13.39
C LEU A 20 1.79 3.54 12.89
N LEU A 21 0.76 3.82 12.10
CA LEU A 21 0.42 5.19 11.70
C LEU A 21 0.08 6.05 12.91
N SER A 22 -0.59 5.45 13.90
CA SER A 22 -0.96 6.13 15.15
C SER A 22 0.25 6.54 16.00
N SER A 23 1.20 5.63 16.25
CA SER A 23 2.42 5.94 17.00
C SER A 23 3.29 6.94 16.27
N THR A 24 3.40 6.81 14.96
CA THR A 24 4.11 7.77 14.09
C THR A 24 3.50 9.16 14.17
N TYR A 25 2.17 9.27 14.05
CA TYR A 25 1.43 10.53 14.21
C TYR A 25 1.72 11.20 15.56
N TYR A 26 1.57 10.46 16.66
CA TYR A 26 1.79 11.04 17.99
C TYR A 26 3.24 11.44 18.23
N CYS A 27 4.21 10.69 17.68
CA CYS A 27 5.63 11.04 17.80
C CYS A 27 5.96 12.30 16.99
N VAL A 28 5.53 12.38 15.73
CA VAL A 28 5.70 13.56 14.87
C VAL A 28 5.07 14.79 15.51
N LYS A 29 3.83 14.69 16.01
CA LYS A 29 3.18 15.81 16.73
C LYS A 29 3.92 16.19 18.01
N GLY A 30 4.50 15.23 18.72
CA GLY A 30 5.34 15.51 19.89
C GLY A 30 6.60 16.28 19.52
N ILE A 31 7.29 15.89 18.46
CA ILE A 31 8.51 16.55 17.97
C ILE A 31 8.17 17.95 17.45
N GLU A 32 7.14 18.10 16.60
CA GLU A 32 6.68 19.39 16.06
C GLU A 32 6.37 20.41 17.16
N LEU A 33 5.77 19.98 18.27
CA LEU A 33 5.47 20.85 19.42
C LEU A 33 6.71 21.31 20.20
N ILE A 34 7.83 20.58 20.11
CA ILE A 34 9.07 20.86 20.83
C ILE A 34 10.04 21.62 19.93
N ASP A 35 10.35 21.04 18.77
CA ASP A 35 11.26 21.57 17.75
C ASP A 35 10.95 20.94 16.38
N GLU A 36 10.31 21.69 15.50
CA GLU A 36 9.97 21.28 14.14
C GLU A 36 11.20 20.92 13.29
N SER A 37 12.38 21.47 13.60
CA SER A 37 13.59 21.24 12.81
C SER A 37 14.17 19.83 12.94
N GLU A 38 13.74 19.08 13.97
CA GLU A 38 14.13 17.68 14.22
C GLU A 38 13.27 16.67 13.45
N LEU A 39 12.27 17.13 12.68
CA LEU A 39 11.42 16.26 11.90
C LEU A 39 12.16 15.68 10.67
N ASN A 40 12.10 14.35 10.51
CA ASN A 40 12.64 13.66 9.33
C ASN A 40 11.55 13.45 8.26
N GLY A 41 11.18 14.54 7.58
CA GLY A 41 10.03 14.53 6.66
C GLY A 41 10.11 13.52 5.52
N VAL A 42 11.25 13.47 4.79
CA VAL A 42 11.36 12.66 3.57
C VAL A 42 11.17 11.16 3.84
N THR A 43 11.74 10.63 4.93
CA THR A 43 11.61 9.19 5.22
C THR A 43 10.24 8.86 5.77
N THR A 44 9.67 9.70 6.64
CA THR A 44 8.32 9.50 7.18
C THR A 44 7.25 9.62 6.09
N VAL A 45 7.35 10.58 5.16
CA VAL A 45 6.40 10.72 4.05
C VAL A 45 6.42 9.47 3.16
N ASN A 46 7.60 9.03 2.71
CA ASN A 46 7.72 7.80 1.91
C ASN A 46 7.16 6.57 2.65
N TRP A 47 7.41 6.48 3.96
CA TRP A 47 6.86 5.42 4.78
C TRP A 47 5.33 5.49 4.82
N VAL A 48 4.73 6.66 5.04
CA VAL A 48 3.27 6.84 5.05
C VAL A 48 2.65 6.49 3.70
N LEU A 49 3.23 6.94 2.59
CA LEU A 49 2.71 6.67 1.24
C LEU A 49 2.71 5.17 0.91
N ASN A 50 3.69 4.41 1.41
CA ASN A 50 3.70 2.94 1.25
C ASN A 50 2.56 2.24 2.00
N HIS A 51 1.89 2.92 2.94
CA HIS A 51 0.71 2.40 3.65
C HIS A 51 -0.60 2.71 2.92
N GLN A 52 -0.57 3.42 1.78
CA GLN A 52 -1.75 3.68 0.98
C GLN A 52 -2.18 2.43 0.22
N ASN A 53 -3.44 2.06 0.37
CA ASN A 53 -4.03 0.90 -0.26
C ASN A 53 -4.39 1.21 -1.72
N PHE A 54 -3.86 0.45 -2.67
CA PHE A 54 -4.11 0.72 -4.11
C PHE A 54 -5.52 0.34 -4.56
N LEU A 55 -6.24 -0.53 -3.83
CA LEU A 55 -7.60 -0.95 -4.19
C LEU A 55 -8.66 0.06 -3.77
N ASP A 56 -8.54 0.65 -2.58
CA ASP A 56 -9.56 1.55 -2.03
C ASP A 56 -9.08 2.98 -1.74
N GLY A 57 -7.79 3.25 -1.90
CA GLY A 57 -7.16 4.56 -1.67
C GLY A 57 -6.99 4.94 -0.20
N GLY A 58 -7.51 4.15 0.74
CA GLY A 58 -7.37 4.38 2.17
C GLY A 58 -5.98 3.97 2.69
N PHE A 59 -5.79 4.04 4.01
CA PHE A 59 -4.54 3.62 4.64
C PHE A 59 -4.77 2.54 5.70
N GLY A 60 -3.77 1.69 5.89
CA GLY A 60 -3.73 0.66 6.94
C GLY A 60 -2.39 0.67 7.67
N ASP A 61 -2.32 0.12 8.90
CA ASP A 61 -1.07 0.06 9.69
C ASP A 61 -0.06 -0.99 9.18
N TRP A 62 -0.48 -1.87 8.26
CA TRP A 62 0.37 -2.92 7.71
C TRP A 62 0.41 -2.84 6.20
N ALA A 63 1.60 -2.57 5.66
CA ALA A 63 1.91 -2.74 4.26
C ALA A 63 3.20 -3.55 4.15
N GLU A 64 3.09 -4.80 3.69
CA GLU A 64 4.25 -5.63 3.36
C GLU A 64 4.12 -6.17 1.94
N GLY A 65 4.86 -5.57 1.01
CA GLY A 65 4.80 -5.93 -0.40
C GLY A 65 3.37 -5.84 -0.94
N ASN A 66 2.85 -6.97 -1.42
CA ASN A 66 1.49 -7.06 -1.99
C ASN A 66 0.42 -7.41 -0.95
N ASP A 67 0.79 -7.62 0.32
CA ASP A 67 -0.15 -7.88 1.41
C ASP A 67 -0.50 -6.55 2.10
N GLN A 68 -1.43 -5.82 1.49
CA GLN A 68 -2.04 -4.64 2.08
C GLN A 68 -3.29 -5.08 2.84
N ARG A 69 -3.20 -5.08 4.17
CA ARG A 69 -4.37 -5.31 5.03
C ARG A 69 -5.37 -4.17 4.84
N GLY A 70 -6.65 -4.48 5.09
CA GLY A 70 -7.75 -3.56 4.82
C GLY A 70 -7.56 -2.18 5.45
N SER A 71 -7.91 -1.15 4.68
CA SER A 71 -7.88 0.23 5.13
C SER A 71 -8.80 0.45 6.34
N SER A 72 -8.43 1.39 7.20
CA SER A 72 -9.28 1.83 8.31
C SER A 72 -9.42 3.34 8.34
N VAL A 73 -10.56 3.82 8.86
CA VAL A 73 -10.82 5.25 9.00
C VAL A 73 -9.77 5.92 9.89
N SER A 74 -9.38 5.27 10.99
CA SER A 74 -8.36 5.79 11.91
C SER A 74 -6.98 5.88 11.26
N ALA A 75 -6.55 4.84 10.55
CA ALA A 75 -5.27 4.84 9.85
C ALA A 75 -5.25 5.93 8.75
N SER A 76 -6.33 6.04 7.99
CA SER A 76 -6.47 7.08 6.95
C SER A 76 -6.42 8.49 7.54
N PHE A 77 -7.03 8.71 8.71
CA PHE A 77 -6.93 9.98 9.42
C PHE A 77 -5.49 10.30 9.84
N TYR A 78 -4.78 9.35 10.44
CA TYR A 78 -3.39 9.58 10.87
C TYR A 78 -2.46 9.81 9.68
N ALA A 79 -2.60 9.02 8.60
CA ALA A 79 -1.83 9.21 7.37
C ALA A 79 -2.06 10.60 6.77
N PHE A 80 -3.33 11.02 6.64
CA PHE A 80 -3.67 12.35 6.14
C PHE A 80 -3.02 13.45 6.99
N LYS A 81 -3.12 13.37 8.33
CA LYS A 81 -2.52 14.37 9.22
C LYS A 81 -1.00 14.36 9.18
N LEU A 82 -0.36 13.22 8.94
CA LEU A 82 1.09 13.13 8.75
C LEU A 82 1.50 13.82 7.45
N LEU A 83 0.86 13.51 6.32
CA LEU A 83 1.15 14.15 5.03
C LEU A 83 0.90 15.67 5.06
N ASP A 84 -0.18 16.10 5.71
CA ASP A 84 -0.51 17.52 5.97
C ASP A 84 0.57 18.22 6.82
N THR A 85 1.18 17.52 7.79
CA THR A 85 2.26 18.08 8.62
C THR A 85 3.55 18.30 7.81
N PHE A 86 3.74 17.55 6.73
CA PHE A 86 4.93 17.62 5.87
C PHE A 86 4.69 18.34 4.54
N ASP A 87 3.53 18.99 4.36
CA ASP A 87 3.11 19.61 3.09
C ASP A 87 3.14 18.65 1.89
N SER A 88 2.99 17.34 2.11
CA SER A 88 3.09 16.26 1.10
C SER A 88 1.73 15.70 0.66
N LEU A 89 0.65 16.47 0.81
CA LEU A 89 -0.68 16.03 0.38
C LEU A 89 -0.78 15.83 -1.14
N GLU A 90 0.03 16.54 -1.92
CA GLU A 90 0.10 16.40 -3.38
C GLU A 90 0.75 15.09 -3.85
N GLU A 91 1.41 14.35 -2.95
CA GLU A 91 2.05 13.06 -3.24
C GLU A 91 1.10 11.87 -3.10
N LEU A 92 -0.16 12.11 -2.71
CA LEU A 92 -1.18 11.08 -2.59
C LEU A 92 -1.39 10.38 -3.94
N ASN A 93 -1.40 9.05 -3.93
CA ASN A 93 -1.73 8.30 -5.11
C ASN A 93 -3.23 8.43 -5.41
N GLU A 94 -3.56 9.08 -6.53
CA GLU A 94 -4.93 9.23 -7.02
C GLU A 94 -5.38 8.03 -7.87
N ASP A 95 -4.45 7.20 -8.33
CA ASP A 95 -4.71 6.02 -9.15
C ASP A 95 -5.18 4.84 -8.28
N ILE A 96 -6.43 4.94 -7.82
CA ILE A 96 -7.14 3.88 -7.10
C ILE A 96 -7.71 2.82 -8.07
N PHE A 97 -7.85 1.58 -7.59
CA PHE A 97 -8.26 0.40 -8.36
C PHE A 97 -7.27 -0.07 -9.44
N VAL A 98 -6.02 0.39 -9.40
CA VAL A 98 -4.97 -0.14 -10.27
C VAL A 98 -4.50 -1.48 -9.71
N VAL A 99 -5.05 -2.57 -10.23
CA VAL A 99 -4.48 -3.90 -9.99
C VAL A 99 -3.12 -3.93 -10.67
N GLU A 100 -2.05 -4.10 -9.89
CA GLU A 100 -0.72 -4.36 -10.46
C GLU A 100 -0.77 -5.59 -11.36
N LEU A 101 -0.74 -5.37 -12.67
CA LEU A 101 -0.71 -6.45 -13.64
C LEU A 101 0.65 -7.14 -13.59
N ASN A 102 0.74 -8.20 -12.79
CA ASN A 102 1.90 -9.08 -12.82
C ASN A 102 2.08 -9.64 -14.26
N VAL A 103 3.31 -9.57 -14.80
CA VAL A 103 3.66 -10.11 -16.13
C VAL A 103 3.18 -11.56 -16.30
N LEU A 104 3.21 -12.34 -15.22
CA LEU A 104 2.75 -13.72 -15.19
C LEU A 104 1.22 -13.83 -15.35
N LEU A 105 0.44 -12.93 -14.77
CA LEU A 105 -1.02 -12.84 -14.99
C LEU A 105 -1.35 -12.43 -16.44
N LEU A 106 -0.56 -11.51 -16.99
CA LEU A 106 -0.65 -11.10 -18.40
C LEU A 106 -0.43 -12.25 -19.39
N ILE A 107 0.32 -13.30 -19.00
CA ILE A 107 0.53 -14.49 -19.83
C ILE A 107 -0.54 -15.55 -19.56
N ILE A 108 -0.88 -15.79 -18.29
CA ILE A 108 -1.83 -16.85 -17.90
C ILE A 108 -3.24 -16.57 -18.41
N ILE A 109 -3.76 -15.35 -18.22
CA ILE A 109 -5.15 -15.02 -18.54
C ILE A 109 -5.44 -15.23 -20.04
N PRO A 110 -4.62 -14.69 -20.98
CA PRO A 110 -4.85 -14.93 -22.42
C PRO A 110 -4.65 -16.38 -22.82
N SER A 111 -3.71 -17.10 -22.20
CA SER A 111 -3.45 -18.52 -22.49
C SER A 111 -4.67 -19.38 -22.16
N ILE A 112 -5.32 -19.14 -21.00
CA ILE A 112 -6.56 -19.84 -20.62
C ILE A 112 -7.68 -19.52 -21.61
N ILE A 113 -7.84 -18.26 -21.99
CA ILE A 113 -8.85 -17.83 -22.97
C ILE A 113 -8.63 -18.53 -24.33
N ALA A 114 -7.40 -18.60 -24.81
CA ALA A 114 -7.05 -19.26 -26.07
C ALA A 114 -7.38 -20.77 -26.05
N VAL A 115 -7.10 -21.45 -24.93
CA VAL A 115 -7.43 -22.88 -24.77
C VAL A 115 -8.95 -23.10 -24.78
N ILE A 116 -9.72 -22.27 -24.07
CA ILE A 116 -11.19 -22.36 -24.06
C ILE A 116 -11.76 -22.17 -25.48
N ILE A 117 -11.29 -21.14 -26.20
CA ILE A 117 -11.70 -20.90 -27.59
C ILE A 117 -11.35 -22.09 -28.48
N GLY A 118 -10.15 -22.66 -28.34
CA GLY A 118 -9.72 -23.84 -29.08
C GLY A 118 -10.60 -25.06 -28.83
N ILE A 119 -10.97 -25.32 -27.57
CA ILE A 119 -11.88 -26.42 -27.19
C ILE A 119 -13.27 -26.21 -27.80
N ILE A 120 -13.85 -25.01 -27.66
CA ILE A 120 -15.16 -24.67 -28.23
C ILE A 120 -15.15 -24.89 -29.74
N TYR A 121 -14.12 -24.38 -30.43
CA TYR A 121 -13.96 -24.54 -31.87
C TYR A 121 -13.86 -26.02 -32.28
N PHE A 122 -13.08 -26.82 -31.55
CA PHE A 122 -12.95 -28.26 -31.80
C PHE A 122 -14.29 -28.99 -31.71
N PHE A 123 -15.11 -28.71 -30.69
CA PHE A 123 -16.43 -29.31 -30.55
C PHE A 123 -17.41 -28.88 -31.64
N ILE A 124 -17.41 -27.60 -32.04
CA ILE A 124 -18.25 -27.10 -33.14
C ILE A 124 -17.87 -27.79 -34.45
N ARG A 125 -16.57 -27.90 -34.74
CA ARG A 125 -16.07 -28.57 -35.96
C ARG A 125 -16.44 -30.05 -35.98
N ARG A 126 -16.30 -30.73 -34.84
CA ARG A 126 -16.65 -32.16 -34.72
C ARG A 126 -18.14 -32.43 -34.88
N ARG A 127 -19.04 -31.49 -34.56
CA ARG A 127 -20.50 -31.62 -34.76
C ARG A 127 -20.96 -31.31 -36.19
N ARG A 128 -20.13 -30.65 -37.01
CA ARG A 128 -20.44 -30.30 -38.41
C ARG A 128 -19.95 -31.35 -39.43
N ILE A 129 -19.16 -32.33 -38.99
CA ILE A 129 -18.77 -33.52 -39.76
C ILE A 129 -19.73 -34.65 -39.39
#